data_AF-A0A6I4P256-F1
#
_entry.id   AF-A0A6I4P256-F1
#
_cell.length_a   1.000
_cell.length_b   1.000
_cell.length_c   1.000
_cell.angle_alpha   90.00
_cell.angle_beta   90.00
_cell.angle_gamma   90.00
#
_symmetry.space_group_name_H-M   'P 1'
#
loop_
_entity.id
_entity.type
_entity.pdbx_description
1 polymer ?
#
loop_
_entity_poly.entity_id
_entity_poly.type
_entity_poly.pdbx_seq_one_letter_code
_entity_poly.pdbx_strand_id
1 'polypeptide(L)'
;MQRIQFAALSAIAVAAALTLAGCSTSSEPAETTAAAGSCEVIRVQVRDISNGAQNKLAMVTDPAADGEYLGDLITRVDELKADAESDEVVAKLDDLETALTEAQTTVEALPTPTEDSETPDTTEQSEAVSKSATAVTVACDAE
;
A
#
# COMPACT_ATOMS: atom_id res chain seq x y z
N MET A 1 32.75 -8.16 -45.35
CA MET A 1 31.29 -8.16 -45.61
C MET A 1 30.60 -7.90 -44.30
N GLN A 2 29.89 -6.79 -44.21
CA GLN A 2 29.22 -6.24 -43.03
C GLN A 2 27.74 -6.64 -43.06
N ARG A 3 27.21 -7.19 -41.96
CA ARG A 3 25.77 -7.11 -41.64
C ARG A 3 25.60 -7.01 -40.13
N ILE A 4 25.45 -5.77 -39.69
CA ILE A 4 24.94 -5.39 -38.39
C ILE A 4 23.41 -5.41 -38.52
N GLN A 5 22.71 -6.23 -37.74
CA GLN A 5 21.25 -6.19 -37.63
C GLN A 5 20.90 -5.45 -36.33
N PHE A 6 20.70 -4.13 -36.45
CA PHE A 6 20.00 -3.35 -35.43
C PHE A 6 18.50 -3.57 -35.64
N ALA A 7 17.87 -4.33 -34.73
CA ALA A 7 16.42 -4.47 -34.68
C ALA A 7 15.83 -3.31 -33.87
N ALA A 8 15.16 -2.42 -34.62
CA ALA A 8 13.99 -1.61 -34.27
C ALA A 8 13.86 -1.06 -32.83
N LEU A 9 14.10 0.26 -32.71
CA LEU A 9 13.50 1.08 -31.67
C LEU A 9 11.98 1.10 -31.87
N SER A 10 11.23 0.55 -30.92
CA SER A 10 9.80 0.79 -30.77
C SER A 10 9.60 2.09 -29.98
N ALA A 11 9.26 3.16 -30.68
CA ALA A 11 8.80 4.40 -30.07
C ALA A 11 7.41 4.17 -29.45
N ILE A 12 7.34 4.10 -28.12
CA ILE A 12 6.07 4.18 -27.40
C ILE A 12 5.77 5.67 -27.21
N ALA A 13 4.76 6.14 -27.93
CA ALA A 13 4.23 7.49 -27.81
C ALA A 13 3.54 7.66 -26.44
N VAL A 14 4.01 8.63 -25.67
CA VAL A 14 3.38 9.11 -24.45
C VAL A 14 2.13 9.91 -24.84
N ALA A 15 0.95 9.33 -24.59
CA ALA A 15 -0.31 10.06 -24.68
C ALA A 15 -0.57 10.76 -23.34
N ALA A 16 -0.09 12.00 -23.23
CA ALA A 16 -0.49 12.91 -22.16
C ALA A 16 -1.91 13.41 -22.42
N ALA A 17 -2.88 12.89 -21.68
CA ALA A 17 -4.20 13.48 -21.57
C ALA A 17 -4.29 14.27 -20.25
N LEU A 18 -3.58 15.41 -20.17
CA LEU A 18 -3.92 16.44 -19.18
C LEU A 18 -5.05 17.30 -19.78
N THR A 19 -6.30 16.92 -19.50
CA THR A 19 -7.43 17.84 -19.69
C THR A 19 -7.44 18.85 -18.55
N LEU A 20 -6.72 19.95 -18.77
CA LEU A 20 -6.80 21.16 -17.97
C LEU A 20 -8.02 21.97 -18.43
N ALA A 21 -9.18 21.78 -17.77
CA ALA A 21 -10.33 22.65 -17.91
C ALA A 21 -11.05 22.77 -16.56
N GLY A 22 -10.89 23.92 -15.91
CA GLY A 22 -11.52 24.20 -14.63
C GLY A 22 -11.27 25.62 -14.12
N CYS A 23 -11.41 26.64 -14.97
CA CYS A 23 -11.49 28.04 -14.55
C CYS A 23 -12.99 28.36 -14.34
N SER A 24 -13.48 28.18 -13.12
CA SER A 24 -14.81 28.62 -12.68
C SER A 24 -14.62 29.55 -11.51
N THR A 25 -14.80 30.85 -11.76
CA THR A 25 -15.00 31.84 -10.72
C THR A 25 -16.47 31.78 -10.31
N SER A 26 -16.75 31.30 -9.10
CA SER A 26 -18.04 31.51 -8.44
C SER A 26 -17.78 31.70 -6.96
N SER A 27 -18.19 32.86 -6.45
CA SER A 27 -18.10 33.24 -5.05
C SER A 27 -19.26 32.65 -4.23
N GLU A 28 -18.91 32.14 -3.04
CA GLU A 28 -19.69 32.03 -1.78
C GLU A 28 -20.83 30.99 -1.64
N PRO A 29 -21.20 30.58 -0.40
CA PRO A 29 -20.36 30.28 0.78
C PRO A 29 -20.69 28.93 1.46
N ALA A 30 -19.72 28.43 2.24
CA ALA A 30 -19.83 27.46 3.35
C ALA A 30 -20.47 26.08 3.09
N GLU A 31 -19.64 25.06 2.89
CA GLU A 31 -19.87 23.73 3.47
C GLU A 31 -18.55 23.15 3.99
N THR A 32 -18.62 22.58 5.19
CA THR A 32 -17.51 22.14 6.03
C THR A 32 -16.54 21.21 5.31
N THR A 33 -15.28 21.64 5.18
CA THR A 33 -14.16 20.84 4.66
C THR A 33 -13.66 19.82 5.72
N ALA A 34 -14.56 18.97 6.23
CA ALA A 34 -14.21 17.97 7.25
C ALA A 34 -13.81 16.62 6.63
N ALA A 35 -14.53 16.13 5.61
CA ALA A 35 -14.30 14.81 5.03
C ALA A 35 -12.98 14.68 4.21
N ALA A 36 -12.47 15.79 3.67
CA ALA A 36 -11.17 15.79 2.98
C ALA A 36 -9.96 15.70 3.94
N GLY A 37 -10.19 15.75 5.26
CA GLY A 37 -9.13 15.76 6.27
C GLY A 37 -8.70 14.37 6.74
N SER A 38 -9.66 13.47 7.01
CA SER A 38 -9.43 12.14 7.59
C SER A 38 -8.93 11.13 6.55
N CYS A 39 -9.62 11.00 5.42
CA CYS A 39 -9.23 10.04 4.39
C CYS A 39 -7.92 10.37 3.66
N GLU A 40 -7.53 11.64 3.56
CA GLU A 40 -6.20 11.98 3.03
C GLU A 40 -5.09 11.48 3.96
N VAL A 41 -5.26 11.64 5.27
CA VAL A 41 -4.32 11.12 6.27
C VAL A 41 -4.28 9.59 6.23
N ILE A 42 -5.44 8.94 6.20
CA ILE A 42 -5.55 7.47 6.12
C ILE A 42 -4.84 6.94 4.88
N ARG A 43 -5.05 7.52 3.68
CA ARG A 43 -4.38 7.07 2.45
C ARG A 43 -2.87 7.18 2.54
N VAL A 44 -2.34 8.29 3.07
CA VAL A 44 -0.89 8.47 3.25
C VAL A 44 -0.34 7.40 4.20
N GLN A 45 -1.01 7.18 5.32
CA GLN A 45 -0.57 6.21 6.33
C GLN A 45 -0.67 4.77 5.81
N VAL A 46 -1.75 4.41 5.12
CA VAL A 46 -1.92 3.09 4.48
C VAL A 46 -0.85 2.85 3.43
N ARG A 47 -0.50 3.85 2.61
CA ARG A 47 0.61 3.76 1.67
C ARG A 47 1.93 3.48 2.38
N ASP A 48 2.21 4.21 3.46
CA ASP A 48 3.46 4.07 4.21
C ASP A 48 3.54 2.72 4.93
N ILE A 49 2.43 2.23 5.48
CA ILE A 49 2.28 0.90 6.07
C ILE A 49 2.50 -0.19 5.01
N SER A 50 1.82 -0.10 3.87
CA SER A 50 1.93 -1.08 2.78
C SER A 50 3.35 -1.15 2.23
N ASN A 51 4.00 0.00 2.01
CA ASN A 51 5.40 0.05 1.59
C ASN A 51 6.34 -0.52 2.65
N GLY A 52 6.10 -0.19 3.92
CA GLY A 52 6.86 -0.72 5.05
C GLY A 52 6.80 -2.24 5.13
N ALA A 53 5.60 -2.81 5.03
CA ALA A 53 5.38 -4.25 5.05
C ALA A 53 6.02 -4.94 3.83
N GLN A 54 5.79 -4.41 2.62
CA GLN A 54 6.37 -4.97 1.39
C GLN A 54 7.91 -4.97 1.41
N ASN A 55 8.52 -3.90 1.93
CA ASN A 55 9.98 -3.84 2.09
C ASN A 55 10.50 -4.91 3.05
N LYS A 56 9.75 -5.20 4.12
CA LYS A 56 10.12 -6.27 5.06
C LYS A 56 9.93 -7.65 4.48
N LEU A 57 8.79 -7.90 3.85
CA LEU A 57 8.49 -9.19 3.23
C LEU A 57 9.51 -9.51 2.12
N ALA A 58 9.89 -8.53 1.30
CA ALA A 58 10.88 -8.72 0.24
C ALA A 58 12.27 -9.18 0.75
N MET A 59 12.58 -8.96 2.03
CA MET A 59 13.88 -9.30 2.59
C MET A 59 13.77 -9.61 4.08
N VAL A 60 13.17 -10.76 4.41
CA VAL A 60 13.15 -11.28 5.76
C VAL A 60 14.55 -11.77 6.15
N THR A 61 15.11 -11.18 7.21
CA THR A 61 16.48 -11.50 7.67
C THR A 61 16.51 -11.87 9.14
N ASP A 62 15.54 -11.41 9.91
CA ASP A 62 15.35 -11.80 11.30
C ASP A 62 13.85 -12.01 11.51
N PRO A 63 13.34 -13.24 11.37
CA PRO A 63 11.92 -13.56 11.53
C PRO A 63 11.27 -12.99 12.80
N ALA A 64 11.99 -12.95 13.91
CA ALA A 64 11.44 -12.45 15.17
C ALA A 64 11.30 -10.92 15.14
N ALA A 65 12.37 -10.21 14.73
CA ALA A 65 12.34 -8.75 14.66
C ALA A 65 11.46 -8.22 13.51
N ASP A 66 11.45 -8.92 12.37
CA ASP A 66 10.61 -8.59 11.23
C ASP A 66 9.13 -8.87 11.53
N GLY A 67 8.82 -9.93 12.30
CA GLY A 67 7.49 -10.20 12.85
C GLY A 67 7.01 -9.10 13.81
N GLU A 68 7.86 -8.69 14.76
CA GLU A 68 7.57 -7.58 15.68
C GLU A 68 7.25 -6.28 14.92
N TYR A 69 8.04 -5.96 13.89
CA TYR A 69 7.79 -4.80 13.05
C TYR A 69 6.44 -4.86 12.32
N LEU A 70 6.03 -6.04 11.82
CA LEU A 70 4.69 -6.20 11.24
C LEU A 70 3.58 -6.01 12.30
N GLY A 71 3.83 -6.45 13.54
CA GLY A 71 2.98 -6.16 14.70
C GLY A 71 2.81 -4.66 14.99
N ASP A 72 3.88 -3.87 14.88
CA ASP A 72 3.81 -2.41 15.00
C ASP A 72 2.96 -1.79 13.88
N LEU A 73 3.07 -2.31 12.66
CA LEU A 73 2.23 -1.86 11.55
C LEU A 73 0.74 -2.19 11.75
N ILE A 74 0.43 -3.37 12.31
CA ILE A 74 -0.94 -3.75 12.70
C ILE A 74 -1.50 -2.75 13.71
N THR A 75 -0.73 -2.42 14.74
CA THR A 75 -1.13 -1.42 15.75
C THR A 75 -1.45 -0.07 15.12
N ARG A 76 -0.64 0.36 14.14
CA ARG A 76 -0.92 1.60 13.38
C ARG A 76 -2.20 1.52 12.55
N VAL A 77 -2.55 0.35 12.01
CA VAL A 77 -3.83 0.18 11.30
C VAL A 77 -5.01 0.30 12.29
N ASP A 78 -4.90 -0.29 13.48
CA ASP A 78 -5.93 -0.17 14.52
C ASP A 78 -6.13 1.29 14.96
N GLU A 79 -5.05 2.05 15.13
CA GLU A 79 -5.11 3.49 15.39
C GLU A 79 -5.85 4.26 14.28
N LEU A 80 -5.60 3.92 13.01
CA LEU A 80 -6.31 4.55 11.88
C LEU A 80 -7.82 4.25 11.87
N LYS A 81 -8.25 3.09 12.37
CA LYS A 81 -9.69 2.79 12.46
C LYS A 81 -10.40 3.70 13.43
N ALA A 82 -9.74 4.10 14.52
CA ALA A 82 -10.30 5.04 15.48
C ALA A 82 -10.48 6.45 14.88
N ASP A 83 -9.69 6.79 13.86
CA ASP A 83 -9.74 8.07 13.15
C ASP A 83 -10.65 8.05 11.90
N ALA A 84 -11.11 6.87 11.47
CA ALA A 84 -11.97 6.72 10.29
C ALA A 84 -13.43 7.08 10.62
N GLU A 85 -14.05 7.90 9.76
CA GLU A 85 -15.43 8.37 9.94
C GLU A 85 -16.47 7.46 9.25
N SER A 86 -16.04 6.59 8.34
CA SER A 86 -16.89 5.66 7.60
C SER A 86 -16.67 4.20 7.99
N ASP A 87 -17.78 3.51 8.24
CA ASP A 87 -17.81 2.06 8.49
C ASP A 87 -17.22 1.26 7.32
N GLU A 88 -17.34 1.76 6.07
CA GLU A 88 -16.74 1.10 4.91
C GLU A 88 -15.21 1.22 4.95
N VAL A 89 -14.68 2.40 5.29
CA VAL A 89 -13.24 2.61 5.45
C VAL A 89 -12.69 1.76 6.60
N VAL A 90 -13.40 1.72 7.73
CA VAL A 90 -13.05 0.84 8.87
C VAL A 90 -13.00 -0.62 8.45
N ALA A 91 -14.00 -1.11 7.73
CA ALA A 91 -14.01 -2.49 7.24
C ALA A 91 -12.84 -2.78 6.29
N LYS A 92 -12.39 -1.80 5.49
CA LYS A 92 -11.19 -1.97 4.65
C LYS A 92 -9.89 -1.91 5.41
N LEU A 93 -9.83 -1.15 6.50
CA LEU A 93 -8.71 -1.19 7.43
C LEU A 93 -8.65 -2.54 8.17
N ASP A 94 -9.79 -3.15 8.52
CA ASP A 94 -9.84 -4.53 9.06
C ASP A 94 -9.27 -5.56 8.06
N ASP A 95 -9.63 -5.44 6.77
CA ASP A 95 -9.09 -6.29 5.70
C ASP A 95 -7.55 -6.13 5.58
N LEU A 96 -7.02 -4.92 5.80
CA LEU A 96 -5.58 -4.65 5.78
C LEU A 96 -4.87 -5.22 7.01
N GLU A 97 -5.44 -5.04 8.21
CA GLU A 97 -4.91 -5.63 9.43
C GLU A 97 -4.84 -7.15 9.34
N THR A 98 -5.88 -7.78 8.80
CA THR A 98 -5.91 -9.23 8.61
C THR A 98 -4.75 -9.68 7.72
N ALA A 99 -4.54 -9.01 6.58
CA ALA A 99 -3.43 -9.32 5.68
C ALA A 99 -2.05 -9.14 6.35
N LEU A 100 -1.88 -8.10 7.17
CA LEU A 100 -0.65 -7.89 7.94
C LEU A 100 -0.45 -8.97 9.01
N THR A 101 -1.52 -9.42 9.66
CA THR A 101 -1.48 -10.49 10.68
C THR A 101 -1.07 -11.83 10.06
N GLU A 102 -1.62 -12.15 8.88
CA GLU A 102 -1.22 -13.33 8.11
C GLU A 102 0.25 -13.23 7.67
N ALA A 103 0.68 -12.04 7.26
CA ALA A 103 2.08 -11.78 6.93
C ALA A 103 3.01 -11.97 8.14
N GLN A 104 2.66 -11.39 9.29
CA GLN A 104 3.40 -11.56 10.55
C GLN A 104 3.49 -13.05 10.93
N THR A 105 2.36 -13.75 10.93
CA THR A 105 2.32 -15.18 11.27
C THR A 105 3.21 -16.00 10.34
N THR A 106 3.21 -15.67 9.04
CA THR A 106 4.07 -16.33 8.06
C THR A 106 5.53 -16.07 8.36
N VAL A 107 5.90 -14.82 8.62
CA VAL A 107 7.27 -14.42 8.93
C VAL A 107 7.76 -15.08 10.22
N GLU A 108 6.99 -15.04 11.30
CA GLU A 108 7.36 -15.63 12.60
C GLU A 108 7.49 -17.16 12.55
N ALA A 109 6.82 -17.83 11.60
CA ALA A 109 6.95 -19.26 11.39
C ALA A 109 8.25 -19.65 10.66
N LEU A 110 8.98 -18.69 10.10
CA LEU A 110 10.22 -18.96 9.38
C LEU A 110 11.36 -19.31 10.34
N PRO A 111 12.26 -20.24 9.96
CA PRO A 111 13.49 -20.45 10.69
C PRO A 111 14.41 -19.24 10.58
N THR A 112 15.24 -19.00 11.61
CA THR A 112 16.31 -18.00 11.51
C THR A 112 17.23 -18.33 10.34
N PRO A 113 17.43 -17.41 9.38
CA PRO A 113 18.23 -17.68 8.20
C PRO A 113 19.73 -17.84 8.55
N THR A 114 20.38 -18.71 7.80
CA THR A 114 21.84 -18.92 7.79
C THR A 114 22.42 -18.47 6.44
N GLU A 115 23.74 -18.48 6.29
CA GLU A 115 24.42 -18.08 5.04
C GLU A 115 23.95 -18.86 3.80
N ASP A 116 23.46 -20.09 3.99
CA ASP A 116 22.98 -20.97 2.93
C ASP A 116 21.44 -20.95 2.77
N SER A 117 20.73 -20.12 3.54
CA SER A 117 19.27 -20.03 3.45
C SER A 117 18.83 -19.38 2.15
N GLU A 118 17.83 -19.99 1.51
CA GLU A 118 17.11 -19.34 0.42
C GLU A 118 16.22 -18.22 0.98
N THR A 119 16.01 -17.17 0.19
CA THR A 119 15.05 -16.12 0.54
C THR A 119 13.65 -16.76 0.66
N PRO A 120 12.93 -16.52 1.76
CA PRO A 120 11.57 -17.04 1.91
C PRO A 120 10.64 -16.44 0.85
N ASP A 121 9.72 -17.25 0.34
CA ASP A 121 8.68 -16.78 -0.58
C ASP A 121 7.53 -16.15 0.22
N THR A 122 7.44 -14.83 0.18
CA THR A 122 6.39 -14.03 0.81
C THR A 122 5.55 -13.28 -0.24
N THR A 123 5.50 -13.79 -1.47
CA THR A 123 4.83 -13.12 -2.59
C THR A 123 3.34 -12.97 -2.32
N GLU A 124 2.69 -14.03 -1.84
CA GLU A 124 1.26 -14.03 -1.52
C GLU A 124 0.91 -12.98 -0.44
N GLN A 125 1.71 -12.89 0.62
CA GLN A 125 1.53 -11.91 1.68
C GLN A 125 1.70 -10.47 1.16
N SER A 126 2.68 -10.26 0.27
CA SER A 126 2.93 -8.95 -0.34
C SER A 126 1.77 -8.52 -1.23
N GLU A 127 1.20 -9.45 -2.01
CA GLU A 127 0.03 -9.20 -2.86
C GLU A 127 -1.22 -8.93 -2.01
N ALA A 128 -1.44 -9.69 -0.93
CA ALA A 128 -2.56 -9.49 -0.02
C ALA A 128 -2.52 -8.10 0.63
N VAL A 129 -1.37 -7.69 1.17
CA VAL A 129 -1.19 -6.36 1.76
C VAL A 129 -1.41 -5.25 0.73
N SER A 130 -0.85 -5.38 -0.48
CA SER A 130 -1.03 -4.38 -1.55
C SER A 130 -2.50 -4.26 -1.99
N LYS A 131 -3.19 -5.39 -2.11
CA LYS A 131 -4.61 -5.44 -2.47
C LYS A 131 -5.48 -4.79 -1.40
N SER A 132 -5.29 -5.11 -0.12
CA SER A 132 -6.06 -4.52 0.96
C SER A 132 -5.79 -3.02 1.10
N ALA A 133 -4.52 -2.57 0.98
CA ALA A 133 -4.17 -1.15 0.99
C ALA A 133 -4.84 -0.37 -0.16
N THR A 134 -4.91 -0.98 -1.35
CA THR A 134 -5.63 -0.41 -2.50
C THR A 134 -7.13 -0.32 -2.21
N ALA A 135 -7.72 -1.33 -1.57
CA ALA A 135 -9.13 -1.32 -1.20
C ALA A 135 -9.48 -0.19 -0.21
N VAL A 136 -8.60 0.11 0.76
CA VAL A 136 -8.78 1.27 1.65
C VAL A 136 -8.76 2.57 0.85
N THR A 137 -7.83 2.70 -0.10
CA THR A 137 -7.74 3.91 -0.95
C THR A 137 -9.03 4.11 -1.75
N VAL A 138 -9.56 3.04 -2.34
CA VAL A 138 -10.82 3.07 -3.10
C VAL A 138 -12.01 3.41 -2.20
N ALA A 139 -12.09 2.85 -0.99
CA ALA A 139 -13.15 3.20 -0.04
C ALA A 139 -13.08 4.69 0.35
N CYS A 140 -11.88 5.20 0.61
CA CYS A 140 -11.69 6.62 0.86
C CYS A 140 -12.02 7.52 -0.33
N ASP A 141 -11.90 7.04 -1.58
CA ASP A 141 -12.30 7.80 -2.79
C ASP A 141 -13.82 7.83 -3.00
N ALA A 142 -14.55 6.96 -2.32
CA ALA A 142 -16.00 6.83 -2.44
C ALA A 142 -16.78 7.65 -1.39
N GLU A 143 -16.10 8.29 -0.44
CA GLU A 143 -16.68 9.18 0.57
C GLU A 143 -17.18 10.53 0.01
#